data_AF-A0A151RSV5-F1
#
_entry.id   AF-A0A151RSV5-F1
#
_cell.length_a   1.000
_cell.length_b   1.000
_cell.length_c   1.000
_cell.angle_alpha   90.00
_cell.angle_beta   90.00
_cell.angle_gamma   90.00
#
_symmetry.space_group_name_H-M   'P 1'
#
loop_
_entity.id
_entity.type
_entity.pdbx_description
1 polymer ?
#
loop_
_entity_poly.entity_id
_entity_poly.type
_entity_poly.pdbx_seq_one_letter_code
_entity_poly.pdbx_strand_id
1 'polypeptide(L)' 'MYEKPSASNKVFLIRQLVNTKMREGVSVTDHVNEFNSLLSRLVLVDIKFDDEVQALLLLSSFPDNW' A
#
# COMPACT_ATOMS: atom_id res chain seq x y z
N MET A 1 8.64 -4.79 -17.16
CA MET A 1 9.35 -6.01 -16.71
C MET A 1 8.80 -6.35 -15.33
N TYR A 2 8.01 -7.42 -15.22
CA TYR A 2 7.57 -7.91 -13.90
C TYR A 2 8.78 -8.61 -13.27
N GLU A 3 9.44 -7.93 -12.33
CA GLU A 3 10.58 -8.47 -11.61
C GLU A 3 10.17 -9.75 -10.90
N LYS A 4 10.95 -10.82 -11.07
CA LYS A 4 10.78 -12.07 -10.30
C LYS A 4 10.55 -11.74 -8.82
N PRO A 5 9.68 -12.46 -8.10
CA PRO A 5 9.52 -12.28 -6.67
C PRO A 5 10.87 -12.51 -5.98
N SER A 6 11.55 -11.42 -5.65
CA SER A 6 12.83 -11.42 -4.95
C SER A 6 12.60 -10.83 -3.56
N ALA A 7 13.40 -11.23 -2.58
CA ALA A 7 13.35 -10.64 -1.25
C ALA A 7 13.49 -9.11 -1.32
N SER A 8 14.34 -8.60 -2.21
CA SER A 8 14.51 -7.17 -2.45
C SER A 8 13.25 -6.48 -2.98
N ASN A 9 12.56 -7.08 -3.95
CA ASN A 9 11.30 -6.54 -4.49
C ASN A 9 10.19 -6.55 -3.42
N LYS A 10 10.09 -7.63 -2.64
CA LYS A 10 9.15 -7.73 -1.50
C LYS A 10 9.40 -6.61 -0.48
N VAL A 11 10.66 -6.42 -0.06
CA VAL A 11 11.05 -5.35 0.88
C VAL A 11 10.76 -3.97 0.30
N PHE A 12 11.05 -3.76 -0.99
CA PHE A 12 10.76 -2.50 -1.66
C PHE A 12 9.27 -2.17 -1.65
N LEU A 13 8.40 -3.13 -2.00
CA LEU A 13 6.96 -2.95 -2.02
C LEU A 13 6.36 -2.70 -0.63
N ILE A 14 6.80 -3.44 0.39
CA ILE A 14 6.37 -3.18 1.78
C ILE A 14 6.81 -1.79 2.22
N ARG A 15 8.05 -1.40 1.93
CA ARG A 15 8.54 -0.07 2.28
C ARG A 15 7.76 1.02 1.55
N GLN A 16 7.38 0.80 0.29
CA GLN A 16 6.54 1.74 -0.44
C GLN A 16 5.16 1.86 0.22
N LEU A 17 4.49 0.73 0.53
CA LEU A 17 3.19 0.71 1.20
C LEU A 17 3.17 1.49 2.52
N VAL A 18 4.14 1.23 3.41
CA VAL A 18 4.20 1.86 4.74
C VAL A 18 4.50 3.36 4.67
N ASN A 19 5.22 3.80 3.64
CA ASN A 19 5.55 5.21 3.43
C ASN A 19 4.51 5.97 2.58
N THR A 20 3.53 5.28 2.00
CA THR A 20 2.40 5.93 1.32
C THR A 20 1.53 6.59 2.37
N LYS A 21 1.58 7.92 2.42
CA LYS A 21 0.74 8.78 3.26
C LYS A 21 -0.13 9.65 2.36
N MET A 22 -1.39 9.84 2.75
CA MET A 22 -2.28 10.74 2.06
C MET A 22 -1.74 12.16 2.17
N ARG A 23 -1.57 12.83 1.03
CA ARG A 23 -1.10 14.22 0.99
C ARG A 23 -2.29 15.16 1.11
N GLU A 24 -2.07 16.31 1.72
CA GLU A 24 -3.06 17.38 1.75
C GLU A 24 -3.47 17.78 0.32
N GLY A 25 -4.78 17.89 0.08
CA GLY A 25 -5.34 18.26 -1.22
C GLY A 25 -5.51 17.11 -2.23
N VAL A 26 -5.06 15.89 -1.93
CA VAL A 26 -5.39 14.69 -2.73
C VAL A 26 -6.77 14.19 -2.32
N SER A 27 -7.56 13.66 -3.27
CA SER A 27 -8.86 13.08 -2.92
C SER A 27 -8.67 11.74 -2.20
N VAL A 28 -9.57 11.43 -1.26
CA VAL A 28 -9.55 10.13 -0.56
C VAL A 28 -9.63 8.98 -1.55
N THR A 29 -10.46 9.12 -2.59
CA THR A 29 -10.62 8.11 -3.64
C THR A 29 -9.31 7.85 -4.37
N ASP A 30 -8.57 8.90 -4.74
CA ASP A 30 -7.27 8.75 -5.42
C ASP A 30 -6.25 8.07 -4.53
N HIS A 31 -6.21 8.45 -3.25
CA HIS A 31 -5.33 7.83 -2.26
C HIS A 31 -5.65 6.35 -2.05
N VAL A 32 -6.93 6.01 -1.90
CA VAL A 32 -7.40 4.62 -1.78
C VAL A 32 -7.05 3.81 -3.03
N ASN A 33 -7.18 4.40 -4.22
CA ASN A 33 -6.80 3.74 -5.48
C ASN A 33 -5.30 3.46 -5.56
N GLU A 34 -4.46 4.42 -5.16
CA GLU A 34 -3.00 4.24 -5.08
C GLU A 34 -2.66 3.11 -4.08
N PHE A 35 -3.29 3.12 -2.92
CA PHE A 35 -3.09 2.11 -1.88
C PHE A 35 -3.50 0.70 -2.35
N ASN A 36 -4.66 0.56 -2.97
CA ASN A 36 -5.15 -0.71 -3.53
C ASN A 36 -4.27 -1.24 -4.66
N SER A 37 -3.67 -0.34 -5.46
CA SER A 37 -2.69 -0.71 -6.49
C SER A 37 -1.42 -1.33 -5.85
N LEU A 38 -0.96 -0.80 -4.71
CA LEU A 38 0.16 -1.37 -3.96
C LEU A 38 -0.16 -2.73 -3.36
N LEU A 39 -1.33 -2.88 -2.75
CA LEU A 39 -1.81 -4.17 -2.23
C LEU A 39 -1.89 -5.22 -3.36
N SER A 40 -2.41 -4.84 -4.52
CA SER A 40 -2.47 -5.74 -5.70
C SER A 40 -1.08 -6.18 -6.16
N ARG A 41 -0.09 -5.27 -6.17
CA ARG A 41 1.31 -5.61 -6.48
C ARG A 41 1.94 -6.53 -5.44
N LEU A 42 1.57 -6.38 -4.16
CA LEU A 42 2.02 -7.26 -3.08
C LEU A 42 1.46 -8.67 -3.24
N VAL A 43 0.20 -8.81 -3.65
CA VAL A 43 -0.41 -10.11 -3.97
C VAL A 43 0.36 -10.80 -5.10
N LEU A 44 0.81 -10.07 -6.13
CA LEU A 44 1.61 -10.63 -7.23
C LEU A 44 2.99 -11.17 -6.79
N VAL A 45 3.51 -10.71 -5.66
CA VAL A 45 4.76 -11.22 -5.06
C VAL A 45 4.50 -12.14 -3.87
N ASP A 46 3.31 -12.72 -3.78
CA ASP A 46 2.91 -13.67 -2.75
C ASP A 46 2.96 -13.07 -1.33
N ILE A 47 2.51 -11.82 -1.21
CA ILE A 47 2.24 -11.13 0.07
C ILE A 47 0.79 -10.71 0.06
N LYS A 48 -0.02 -11.36 0.89
CA LYS A 48 -1.42 -11.01 1.11
C LYS A 48 -1.62 -10.67 2.58
N PHE A 49 -2.27 -9.54 2.84
CA PHE A 49 -2.72 -9.16 4.17
C PHE A 49 -4.18 -9.56 4.34
N ASP A 50 -4.59 -9.87 5.56
CA ASP A 50 -6.02 -10.02 5.88
C ASP A 50 -6.75 -8.69 5.71
N ASP A 51 -8.04 -8.75 5.41
CA ASP A 51 -8.84 -7.56 5.10
C ASP A 51 -8.85 -6.53 6.25
N GLU A 52 -8.84 -7.01 7.51
CA GLU A 52 -8.71 -6.17 8.70
C GLU A 52 -7.36 -5.42 8.71
N VAL A 53 -6.27 -6.12 8.40
CA VAL A 53 -4.92 -5.53 8.35
C VAL A 53 -4.82 -4.54 7.20
N GLN A 54 -5.42 -4.83 6.05
CA GLN A 54 -5.49 -3.88 4.93
C GLN A 54 -6.21 -2.59 5.34
N ALA A 55 -7.35 -2.70 6.03
CA ALA A 55 -8.10 -1.55 6.53
C ALA A 55 -7.31 -0.74 7.55
N LEU A 56 -6.64 -1.39 8.51
CA LEU A 56 -5.79 -0.71 9.50
C LEU A 56 -4.60 0.01 8.85
N LEU A 57 -3.95 -0.62 7.87
CA LEU A 57 -2.84 0.00 7.14
C LEU A 57 -3.31 1.22 6.34
N LEU A 58 -4.46 1.13 5.66
CA LEU A 58 -5.06 2.27 4.97
C LEU A 58 -5.41 3.39 5.95
N LEU A 59 -6.05 3.07 7.07
CA LEU A 59 -6.40 4.08 8.08
C LEU A 59 -5.16 4.78 8.65
N SER A 60 -4.08 4.04 8.87
CA SER A 60 -2.80 4.60 9.33
C SER A 60 -2.12 5.54 8.33
N SER A 61 -2.55 5.52 7.06
CA SER A 61 -1.98 6.35 6.00
C SER A 61 -2.65 7.71 5.87
N PHE A 62 -3.82 7.91 6.50
CA PHE A 62 -4.48 9.20 6.58
C PHE A 62 -3.73 10.15 7.54
N PRO A 63 -3.86 11.47 7.35
CA PRO A 63 -3.35 12.43 8.31
C PRO A 63 -4.11 12.30 9.65
N ASP A 64 -3.44 12.63 10.76
CA ASP A 64 -4.02 12.53 12.11
C ASP A 64 -5.25 13.41 12.33
N ASN A 65 -5.51 14.35 11.42
CA ASN A 65 -6.58 15.34 11.48
C ASN A 65 -7.80 15.01 10.60
N TRP A 66 -7.92 13.78 10.11
CA TRP A 66 -9.10 13.29 9.40
C TRP A 66 -10.37 13.31 10.28
#